data_AF-A0A962FNP0-F1
#
_entry.id   AF-A0A962FNP0-F1
#
_cell.length_a   1.000
_cell.length_b   1.000
_cell.length_c   1.000
_cell.angle_alpha   90.00
_cell.angle_beta   90.00
_cell.angle_gamma   90.00
#
_symmetry.space_group_name_H-M   'P 1'
#
loop_
_entity.id
_entity.type
_entity.pdbx_description
1 polymer ?
#
loop_
_entity_poly.entity_id
_entity_poly.type
_entity_poly.pdbx_seq_one_letter_code
_entity_poly.pdbx_strand_id
1 'polypeptide(L)'
;MSRQERLKLPWNAALRHQLAAWLLVLLALMGSVGCSRTPDEQALRDAFDAMLAAAEARKPDDFMEHVADDFASGKGVDRQQLHRILIVQFMRNQSVSVTTSPLEITVDGKRAEMAFKIFVTGSSGGWIPERAEGYSIHTLWRFEDGDWLVEFADWD
;
A
#
# COMPACT_ATOMS: atom_id res chain seq x y z
N MET A 1 -13.45 -81.27 -8.52
CA MET A 1 -13.78 -80.10 -7.69
C MET A 1 -12.48 -79.51 -7.14
N SER A 2 -11.93 -78.47 -7.77
CA SER A 2 -10.88 -77.62 -7.16
C SER A 2 -11.06 -76.20 -7.68
N ARG A 3 -11.61 -75.35 -6.81
CA ARG A 3 -11.94 -73.94 -7.10
C ARG A 3 -10.72 -73.08 -6.74
N GLN A 4 -10.13 -72.46 -7.74
CA GLN A 4 -9.07 -71.44 -7.62
C GLN A 4 -9.71 -70.11 -7.21
N GLU A 5 -9.35 -69.57 -6.05
CA GLU A 5 -9.67 -68.19 -5.67
C GLU A 5 -8.47 -67.28 -5.98
N ARG A 6 -8.63 -66.44 -7.00
CA ARG A 6 -7.69 -65.36 -7.30
C ARG A 6 -8.00 -64.16 -6.39
N LEU A 7 -7.16 -63.94 -5.37
CA LEU A 7 -7.10 -62.67 -4.65
C LEU A 7 -6.58 -61.59 -5.60
N LYS A 8 -7.45 -60.66 -6.01
CA LYS A 8 -7.05 -59.41 -6.66
C LYS A 8 -6.91 -58.33 -5.57
N LEU A 9 -5.68 -58.05 -5.17
CA LEU A 9 -5.37 -56.92 -4.28
C LEU A 9 -5.65 -55.59 -5.01
N PRO A 10 -6.47 -54.67 -4.46
CA PRO A 10 -6.82 -53.40 -5.10
C PRO A 10 -5.75 -52.32 -4.83
N TRP A 11 -4.51 -52.52 -5.30
CA TRP A 11 -3.39 -51.66 -4.90
C TRP A 11 -3.28 -50.32 -5.69
N ASN A 12 -4.05 -50.12 -6.76
CA ASN A 12 -3.71 -49.08 -7.75
C ASN A 12 -4.55 -47.79 -7.67
N ALA A 13 -5.73 -47.81 -7.04
CA ALA A 13 -6.62 -46.64 -7.00
C ALA A 13 -6.40 -45.79 -5.75
N ALA A 14 -6.36 -46.41 -4.57
CA ALA A 14 -6.18 -45.72 -3.30
C ALA A 14 -4.85 -44.95 -3.23
N LEU A 15 -3.77 -45.54 -3.75
CA LEU A 15 -2.44 -44.92 -3.77
C LEU A 15 -2.39 -43.70 -4.71
N ARG A 16 -3.09 -43.73 -5.84
CA ARG A 16 -3.16 -42.62 -6.81
C ARG A 16 -3.97 -41.44 -6.25
N HIS A 17 -5.07 -41.72 -5.54
CA HIS A 17 -5.86 -40.68 -4.89
C HIS A 17 -5.13 -40.03 -3.72
N GLN A 18 -4.38 -40.82 -2.93
CA GLN A 18 -3.54 -40.26 -1.88
C GLN A 18 -2.43 -39.38 -2.47
N LEU A 19 -1.68 -39.86 -3.47
CA LEU A 19 -0.62 -39.07 -4.11
C LEU A 19 -1.14 -37.78 -4.77
N ALA A 20 -2.32 -37.82 -5.41
CA ALA A 20 -2.95 -36.63 -5.99
C ALA A 20 -3.38 -35.62 -4.93
N ALA A 21 -3.93 -36.07 -3.79
CA ALA A 21 -4.29 -35.21 -2.67
C ALA A 21 -3.05 -34.54 -2.05
N TRP A 22 -1.96 -35.29 -1.87
CA TRP A 22 -0.70 -34.75 -1.36
C TRP A 22 -0.06 -33.73 -2.33
N LEU A 23 -0.14 -33.97 -3.64
CA LEU A 23 0.30 -33.01 -4.67
C LEU A 23 -0.51 -31.71 -4.66
N LEU A 24 -1.83 -31.79 -4.48
CA LEU A 24 -2.69 -30.61 -4.39
C LEU A 24 -2.41 -29.78 -3.12
N VAL A 25 -2.14 -30.44 -2.00
CA VAL A 25 -1.74 -29.76 -0.74
C VAL A 25 -0.38 -29.08 -0.90
N LEU A 26 0.59 -29.74 -1.55
CA LEU A 26 1.91 -29.14 -1.83
C LEU A 26 1.80 -27.95 -2.80
N LEU A 27 0.95 -28.04 -3.82
CA LEU A 27 0.69 -26.92 -4.75
C LEU A 27 0.01 -25.74 -4.05
N ALA A 28 -0.91 -26.01 -3.13
CA ALA A 28 -1.58 -25.00 -2.31
C ALA A 28 -0.61 -24.32 -1.33
N LEU A 29 0.34 -25.06 -0.75
CA LEU A 29 1.38 -24.50 0.11
C LEU A 29 2.38 -23.64 -0.67
N MET A 30 2.76 -24.03 -1.89
CA MET A 30 3.66 -23.26 -2.75
C MET A 30 3.08 -21.91 -3.21
N GLY A 31 1.75 -21.76 -3.22
CA GLY A 31 1.08 -20.50 -3.54
C GLY A 31 1.27 -19.38 -2.50
N SER A 32 1.87 -19.67 -1.34
CA SER A 32 2.01 -18.70 -0.23
C SER A 32 3.36 -17.97 -0.17
N VAL A 33 4.31 -18.26 -1.06
CA VAL A 33 5.66 -17.63 -1.08
C VAL A 33 5.68 -16.35 -1.96
N GLY A 34 4.51 -15.81 -2.29
CA GLY A 34 4.35 -14.76 -3.30
C GLY A 34 4.04 -13.36 -2.78
N CYS A 35 4.56 -12.94 -1.62
CA CYS A 35 4.66 -11.51 -1.25
C CYS A 35 5.51 -11.35 0.03
N SER A 36 6.78 -11.75 0.01
CA SER A 36 7.68 -11.44 1.13
C SER A 36 8.21 -10.01 0.99
N ARG A 37 7.33 -9.00 1.14
CA ARG A 37 7.80 -7.66 1.52
C ARG A 37 8.30 -7.74 2.97
N THR A 38 9.37 -7.02 3.29
CA THR A 38 9.81 -6.93 4.68
C THR A 38 8.69 -6.28 5.50
N PRO A 39 8.45 -6.71 6.75
CA PRO A 39 7.41 -6.11 7.61
C PRO A 39 7.49 -4.57 7.67
N ASP A 40 8.70 -4.01 7.61
CA ASP A 40 8.95 -2.57 7.66
C ASP A 40 8.49 -1.83 6.38
N GLU A 41 8.70 -2.40 5.18
CA GLU A 41 8.20 -1.81 3.93
C GLU A 41 6.67 -1.83 3.88
N GLN A 42 6.05 -2.90 4.40
CA GLN A 42 4.59 -2.96 4.45
C GLN A 42 4.02 -1.91 5.40
N ALA A 43 4.60 -1.73 6.59
CA ALA A 43 4.18 -0.67 7.52
C ALA A 43 4.32 0.74 6.91
N LEU A 44 5.36 0.98 6.11
CA LEU A 44 5.54 2.24 5.38
C LEU A 44 4.42 2.46 4.35
N ARG A 45 4.04 1.41 3.61
CA ARG A 45 2.93 1.47 2.65
C ARG A 45 1.60 1.70 3.35
N ASP A 46 1.39 1.07 4.49
CA ASP A 46 0.16 1.24 5.28
C ASP A 46 0.04 2.70 5.79
N ALA A 47 1.15 3.31 6.24
CA ALA A 47 1.19 4.72 6.61
C ALA A 47 0.89 5.65 5.41
N PHE A 48 1.48 5.36 4.25
CA PHE A 48 1.18 6.10 3.01
C PHE A 48 -0.30 5.99 2.60
N ASP A 49 -0.87 4.79 2.64
CA ASP A 49 -2.27 4.55 2.31
C ASP A 49 -3.22 5.24 3.31
N ALA A 50 -2.84 5.29 4.59
CA ALA A 50 -3.57 6.04 5.62
C ALA A 50 -3.57 7.55 5.32
N MET A 51 -2.44 8.12 4.90
CA MET A 51 -2.36 9.53 4.47
C MET A 51 -3.25 9.79 3.25
N LEU A 52 -3.25 8.91 2.24
CA LEU A 52 -4.14 9.04 1.09
C LEU A 52 -5.62 9.00 1.50
N ALA A 53 -5.99 8.04 2.35
CA ALA A 53 -7.35 7.91 2.85
C ALA A 53 -7.78 9.15 3.65
N ALA A 54 -6.90 9.72 4.48
CA ALA A 54 -7.16 10.97 5.20
C ALA A 54 -7.35 12.15 4.24
N ALA A 55 -6.56 12.24 3.17
CA ALA A 55 -6.70 13.28 2.16
C ALA A 55 -8.03 13.19 1.41
N GLU A 56 -8.43 12.00 0.97
CA GLU A 56 -9.73 11.77 0.31
C GLU A 56 -10.91 12.00 1.24
N ALA A 57 -10.79 11.62 2.52
CA ALA A 57 -11.76 11.91 3.57
C ALA A 57 -11.76 13.38 4.01
N ARG A 58 -10.85 14.21 3.47
CA ARG A 58 -10.65 15.64 3.80
C ARG A 58 -10.44 15.87 5.30
N LYS A 59 -9.63 15.00 5.92
CA LYS A 59 -9.25 15.05 7.32
C LYS A 59 -7.79 15.49 7.46
N PRO A 60 -7.53 16.79 7.55
CA PRO A 60 -6.16 17.30 7.56
C PRO A 60 -5.42 16.87 8.83
N ASP A 61 -6.09 16.72 9.96
CA ASP A 61 -5.43 16.32 11.21
C ASP A 61 -4.95 14.87 11.14
N ASP A 62 -5.80 13.93 10.72
CA ASP A 62 -5.43 12.53 10.45
C ASP A 62 -4.28 12.42 9.44
N PHE A 63 -4.25 13.25 8.38
CA PHE A 63 -3.13 13.29 7.43
C PHE A 63 -1.83 13.71 8.11
N MET A 64 -1.91 14.71 8.99
CA MET A 64 -0.73 15.23 9.69
C MET A 64 -0.18 14.27 10.74
N GLU A 65 -0.88 13.21 11.14
CA GLU A 65 -0.34 12.20 12.07
C GLU A 65 0.91 11.50 11.51
N HIS A 66 1.02 11.39 10.18
CA HIS A 66 2.17 10.81 9.49
C HIS A 66 3.20 11.84 9.00
N VAL A 67 3.13 13.08 9.49
CA VAL A 67 4.07 14.16 9.12
C VAL A 67 4.92 14.52 10.33
N ALA A 68 6.25 14.43 10.16
CA ALA A 68 7.20 14.73 11.22
C ALA A 68 7.11 16.19 11.69
N ASP A 69 7.43 16.43 12.96
CA ASP A 69 7.37 17.78 13.56
C ASP A 69 8.34 18.78 12.93
N ASP A 70 9.48 18.28 12.44
CA ASP A 70 10.52 19.02 11.72
C ASP A 70 10.39 18.92 10.19
N PHE A 71 9.22 18.51 9.69
CA PHE A 71 8.98 18.39 8.26
C PHE A 71 9.33 19.67 7.49
N ALA A 72 10.00 19.48 6.36
CA ALA A 72 10.29 20.52 5.40
C ALA A 72 10.02 20.05 3.97
N SER A 73 9.76 21.00 3.06
CA SER A 73 9.67 20.70 1.64
C SER A 73 10.77 21.34 0.81
N GLY A 74 11.04 20.77 -0.38
CA GLY A 74 11.89 21.36 -1.40
C GLY A 74 11.41 22.75 -1.88
N LYS A 75 10.15 23.11 -1.60
CA LYS A 75 9.54 24.41 -1.90
C LYS A 75 9.55 25.39 -0.72
N GLY A 76 10.22 25.06 0.39
CA GLY A 76 10.28 25.91 1.58
C GLY A 76 9.00 25.93 2.43
N VAL A 77 8.14 24.91 2.26
CA VAL A 77 6.92 24.72 3.05
C VAL A 77 7.27 23.92 4.29
N ASP A 78 6.99 24.46 5.47
CA ASP A 78 7.10 23.72 6.74
C ASP A 78 5.80 22.96 7.07
N ARG A 79 5.84 22.18 8.15
CA ARG A 79 4.70 21.39 8.64
C ARG A 79 3.42 22.19 8.84
N GLN A 80 3.51 23.38 9.42
CA GLN A 80 2.33 24.21 9.71
C GLN A 80 1.76 24.82 8.44
N GLN A 81 2.61 25.21 7.50
CA GLN A 81 2.22 25.69 6.19
C GLN A 81 1.55 24.57 5.37
N LEU A 82 2.08 23.34 5.43
CA LEU A 82 1.47 22.16 4.81
C LEU A 82 0.05 21.92 5.34
N HIS A 83 -0.15 21.93 6.66
CA HIS A 83 -1.47 21.78 7.27
C HIS A 83 -2.47 22.84 6.78
N ARG A 84 -2.06 24.11 6.70
CA ARG A 84 -2.90 25.19 6.16
C ARG A 84 -3.23 24.98 4.68
N ILE A 85 -2.26 24.53 3.88
CA ILE A 85 -2.48 24.21 2.47
C ILE A 85 -3.55 23.13 2.34
N LEU A 86 -3.46 22.05 3.13
CA LEU A 86 -4.47 20.97 3.14
C LEU A 86 -5.86 21.51 3.48
N ILE A 87 -5.98 22.31 4.55
CA ILE A 87 -7.27 22.93 4.94
C ILE A 87 -7.85 23.75 3.79
N VAL A 88 -7.04 24.64 3.18
CA VAL A 88 -7.50 25.48 2.06
C VAL A 88 -7.94 24.63 0.87
N GLN A 89 -7.19 23.57 0.53
CA GLN A 89 -7.55 22.68 -0.57
C GLN A 89 -8.85 21.92 -0.28
N PHE A 90 -9.04 21.42 0.94
CA PHE A 90 -10.26 20.70 1.33
C PHE A 90 -11.49 21.59 1.43
N MET A 91 -11.34 22.88 1.76
CA MET A 91 -12.43 23.86 1.72
C MET A 91 -12.85 24.19 0.28
N ARG A 92 -11.90 24.23 -0.65
CA ARG A 92 -12.14 24.57 -2.07
C ARG A 92 -12.78 23.42 -2.87
N ASN A 93 -12.80 22.21 -2.32
CA ASN A 93 -13.22 21.00 -3.01
C ASN A 93 -14.32 20.28 -2.21
N GLN A 94 -15.46 20.01 -2.84
CA GLN A 94 -16.52 19.21 -2.23
C GLN A 94 -16.13 17.73 -2.13
N SER A 95 -15.35 17.25 -3.10
CA SER A 95 -14.69 15.94 -3.07
C SER A 95 -13.24 16.05 -3.55
N VAL A 96 -12.38 15.20 -2.99
CA VAL A 96 -10.99 15.02 -3.41
C VAL A 96 -10.82 13.54 -3.72
N SER A 97 -10.21 13.22 -4.85
CA SER A 97 -9.79 11.84 -5.17
C SER A 97 -8.35 11.85 -5.63
N VAL A 98 -7.56 10.90 -5.14
CA VAL A 98 -6.13 10.82 -5.37
C VAL A 98 -5.81 9.48 -6.01
N THR A 99 -5.25 9.52 -7.22
CA THR A 99 -4.73 8.31 -7.89
C THR A 99 -3.21 8.39 -7.93
N THR A 100 -2.54 7.28 -7.60
CA THR A 100 -1.08 7.23 -7.56
C THR A 100 -0.51 6.30 -8.63
N SER A 101 0.68 6.61 -9.13
CA SER A 101 1.48 5.63 -9.88
C SER A 101 1.97 4.51 -8.95
N PRO A 102 2.56 3.42 -9.49
CA PRO A 102 3.34 2.50 -8.68
C PRO A 102 4.38 3.25 -7.85
N LEU A 103 4.57 2.80 -6.61
CA LEU A 103 5.54 3.37 -5.66
C LEU A 103 6.92 2.77 -5.89
N GLU A 104 7.91 3.61 -6.12
CA GLU A 104 9.33 3.25 -6.04
C GLU A 104 9.78 3.47 -4.60
N ILE A 105 10.09 2.39 -3.87
CA ILE A 105 10.43 2.44 -2.45
C ILE A 105 11.81 1.87 -2.23
N THR A 106 12.65 2.59 -1.49
CA THR A 106 13.91 2.10 -0.94
C THR A 106 13.88 2.23 0.58
N VAL A 107 14.03 1.12 1.30
CA VAL A 107 14.07 1.10 2.77
C VAL A 107 15.49 0.80 3.24
N ASP A 108 16.01 1.60 4.17
CA ASP A 108 17.30 1.42 4.84
C ASP A 108 17.13 1.57 6.37
N GLY A 109 16.88 0.43 7.02
CA GLY A 109 16.64 0.36 8.46
C GLY A 109 15.43 1.20 8.87
N LYS A 110 15.68 2.29 9.60
CA LYS A 110 14.64 3.23 10.08
C LYS A 110 14.41 4.42 9.15
N ARG A 111 14.93 4.38 7.93
CA ARG A 111 14.73 5.42 6.90
C ARG A 111 14.17 4.79 5.64
N ALA A 112 13.41 5.58 4.89
CA ALA A 112 12.97 5.18 3.58
C ALA A 112 12.86 6.37 2.63
N GLU A 113 13.00 6.08 1.35
CA GLU A 113 12.75 6.99 0.25
C GLU A 113 11.59 6.43 -0.57
N MET A 114 10.66 7.30 -0.96
CA MET A 114 9.54 6.94 -1.82
C MET A 114 9.35 7.97 -2.93
N ALA A 115 9.29 7.49 -4.18
CA ALA A 115 9.02 8.28 -5.37
C ALA A 115 7.78 7.75 -6.11
N PHE A 116 6.90 8.67 -6.51
CA PHE A 116 5.62 8.35 -7.16
C PHE A 116 5.03 9.59 -7.84
N LYS A 117 4.03 9.39 -8.69
CA LYS A 117 3.20 10.45 -9.24
C LYS A 117 1.83 10.42 -8.59
N ILE A 118 1.27 11.58 -8.28
CA ILE A 118 -0.13 11.71 -7.86
C ILE A 118 -0.93 12.45 -8.91
N PHE A 119 -2.18 12.03 -9.09
CA PHE A 119 -3.20 12.72 -9.85
C PHE A 119 -4.30 13.08 -8.88
N VAL A 120 -4.41 14.37 -8.57
CA VAL A 120 -5.42 14.90 -7.67
C VAL A 120 -6.55 15.43 -8.51
N THR A 121 -7.75 14.94 -8.22
CA THR A 121 -8.98 15.41 -8.84
C THR A 121 -9.90 16.02 -7.81
N GLY A 122 -10.53 17.14 -8.18
CA GLY A 122 -11.44 17.87 -7.31
C GLY A 122 -12.73 18.22 -8.03
N SER A 123 -13.86 18.11 -7.31
CA SER A 123 -15.16 18.58 -7.80
C SER A 123 -15.78 19.63 -6.89
N SER A 124 -16.63 20.47 -7.48
CA SER A 124 -17.42 21.51 -6.84
C SER A 124 -18.90 21.12 -6.69
N GLY A 125 -19.20 19.82 -6.72
CA GLY A 125 -20.55 19.26 -6.52
C GLY A 125 -21.11 18.49 -7.71
N GLY A 126 -20.35 18.39 -8.80
CA GLY A 126 -20.63 17.48 -9.91
C GLY A 126 -20.03 16.09 -9.69
N TRP A 127 -20.63 15.10 -10.36
CA TRP A 127 -20.12 13.72 -10.49
C TRP A 127 -18.84 13.60 -11.34
N ILE A 128 -18.49 14.63 -12.11
CA ILE A 128 -17.29 14.68 -12.96
C ILE A 128 -16.30 15.66 -12.31
N PRO A 129 -15.03 15.30 -12.13
CA PRO A 129 -14.03 16.24 -11.66
C PRO A 129 -13.82 17.38 -12.65
N GLU A 130 -13.80 18.62 -12.16
CA GLU A 130 -13.55 19.79 -13.01
C GLU A 130 -12.07 20.20 -13.03
N ARG A 131 -11.29 19.69 -12.07
CA ARG A 131 -9.85 19.97 -11.92
C ARG A 131 -9.10 18.66 -11.79
N ALA A 132 -8.01 18.54 -12.54
CA ALA A 132 -7.07 17.43 -12.48
C ALA A 132 -5.65 18.00 -12.53
N GLU A 133 -4.87 17.73 -11.49
CA GLU A 133 -3.48 18.17 -11.39
C GLU A 133 -2.60 16.95 -11.13
N GLY A 134 -1.50 16.85 -11.86
CA GLY A 134 -0.54 15.75 -11.76
C GLY A 134 0.78 16.27 -11.21
N TYR A 135 1.31 15.62 -10.17
CA TYR A 135 2.57 15.99 -9.54
C TYR A 135 3.51 14.80 -9.49
N SER A 136 4.81 15.04 -9.71
CA SER A 136 5.84 14.04 -9.37
C SER A 136 6.31 14.31 -7.96
N ILE A 137 6.25 13.33 -7.08
CA ILE A 137 6.56 13.46 -5.66
C ILE A 137 7.73 12.57 -5.28
N HIS A 138 8.65 13.13 -4.50
CA HIS A 138 9.72 12.41 -3.84
C HIS A 138 9.65 12.73 -2.34
N THR A 139 9.74 11.70 -1.50
CA THR A 139 9.59 11.80 -0.05
C THR A 139 10.68 11.04 0.68
N LEU A 140 11.13 11.60 1.80
CA LEU A 140 11.97 10.93 2.77
C LEU A 140 11.17 10.67 4.03
N TRP A 141 11.36 9.48 4.58
CA TRP A 141 10.62 8.97 5.71
C TRP A 141 11.57 8.49 6.80
N ARG A 142 11.14 8.63 8.05
CA ARG A 142 11.81 8.02 9.19
C ARG A 142 10.82 7.23 10.04
N PHE A 143 11.31 6.16 10.65
CA PHE A 143 10.57 5.35 11.61
C PHE A 143 10.88 5.82 13.03
N GLU A 144 9.86 6.32 13.72
CA GLU A 144 9.95 6.93 15.05
C GLU A 144 8.75 6.47 15.89
N ASP A 145 9.00 6.03 17.12
CA ASP A 145 7.97 5.61 18.09
C ASP A 145 6.92 4.58 17.61
N GLY A 146 7.23 3.81 16.57
CA GLY A 146 6.32 2.79 16.03
C GLY A 146 5.67 3.18 14.70
N ASP A 147 5.88 4.41 14.27
CA ASP A 147 5.23 5.00 13.11
C ASP A 147 6.23 5.46 12.05
N TRP A 148 5.82 5.37 10.80
CA TRP A 148 6.53 6.00 9.68
C TRP A 148 6.03 7.43 9.51
N LEU A 149 6.96 8.37 9.54
CA LEU A 149 6.70 9.80 9.42
C LEU A 149 7.45 10.36 8.21
N VAL A 150 6.77 11.18 7.41
CA VAL A 150 7.38 11.96 6.33
C VAL A 150 8.20 13.09 6.96
N GLU A 151 9.52 13.07 6.75
CA GLU A 151 10.43 14.14 7.20
C GLU A 151 10.70 15.18 6.10
N PHE A 152 10.61 14.77 4.84
CA PHE A 152 10.82 15.66 3.71
C PHE A 152 9.93 15.28 2.53
N ALA A 153 9.46 16.28 1.78
CA ALA A 153 8.80 16.09 0.50
C ALA A 153 9.24 17.13 -0.52
N ASP A 154 9.43 16.71 -1.77
CA ASP A 154 9.53 17.62 -2.90
C ASP A 154 8.55 17.20 -3.99
N TRP A 155 8.04 18.18 -4.73
CA TRP A 155 7.06 17.95 -5.77
C TRP A 155 7.22 18.92 -6.93
N ASP A 156 6.98 18.46 -8.16
CA ASP A 156 6.96 19.28 -9.37
C ASP A 156 5.64 19.20 -10.12
#